data_AF-A0A0A9WIV2-F1
#
_entry.id   AF-A0A0A9WIV2-F1
#
_cell.length_a   1.000
_cell.length_b   1.000
_cell.length_c   1.000
_cell.angle_alpha   90.00
_cell.angle_beta   90.00
_cell.angle_gamma   90.00
#
_symmetry.space_group_name_H-M   'P 1'
#
loop_
_entity.id
_entity.type
_entity.pdbx_description
1 polymer ?
#
loop_
_entity_poly.entity_id
_entity_poly.type
_entity_poly.pdbx_seq_one_letter_code
_entity_poly.pdbx_strand_id
1 'polypeptide(L)'
;MSLQWTLVASVLYAEIAMVLLLVIPFISPKKWQVFFRSRFLQVLSQQAQWYFGFLILILTLFLLDAIREMRKYSNKENHEHSHHLEGELQMSMRLFRAQRNFYISGFALFLSLVIRRLVTLISTQATLMAEREAALKQAQSATTTARGLMAQGRRSEDAQNSSNEAHQEEITKLEAQISLLEDELEKAKKDKQAVIDQAKGVETEYDRLSEEHKKLQLKLKVYGEGSGDKKDD
;
A
#
# COMPACT_ATOMS: atom_id res chain seq x y z
N MET A 1 50.76 23.75 -33.28
CA MET A 1 50.69 22.47 -32.51
C MET A 1 50.41 21.35 -33.49
N SER A 2 50.95 20.15 -33.28
CA SER A 2 50.60 19.03 -34.17
C SER A 2 49.12 18.67 -34.03
N LEU A 3 48.53 18.14 -35.11
CA LEU A 3 47.10 17.82 -35.21
C LEU A 3 46.60 16.89 -34.08
N GLN A 4 47.47 16.00 -33.59
CA GLN A 4 47.14 15.13 -32.45
C GLN A 4 46.83 15.92 -31.17
N TRP A 5 47.63 16.94 -30.84
CA TRP A 5 47.48 17.71 -29.60
C TRP A 5 46.32 18.69 -29.68
N THR A 6 45.97 19.15 -30.89
CA THR A 6 44.73 19.93 -31.10
C THR A 6 43.49 19.07 -30.94
N LEU A 7 43.52 17.80 -31.35
CA LEU A 7 42.44 16.84 -31.08
C LEU A 7 42.26 16.60 -29.59
N VAL A 8 43.33 16.30 -28.84
CA VAL A 8 43.25 16.10 -27.38
C VAL A 8 42.74 17.37 -26.68
N ALA A 9 43.20 18.55 -27.10
CA ALA A 9 42.68 19.82 -26.57
C ALA A 9 41.19 20.02 -26.89
N SER A 10 40.72 19.63 -28.08
CA SER A 10 39.31 19.71 -28.43
C SER A 10 38.44 18.81 -27.55
N VAL A 11 38.92 17.59 -27.24
CA VAL A 11 38.26 16.68 -26.30
C VAL A 11 38.20 17.33 -24.92
N LEU A 12 39.31 17.90 -24.42
CA LEU A 12 39.34 18.60 -23.15
C LEU A 12 38.30 19.74 -23.08
N TYR A 13 38.22 20.58 -24.10
CA TYR A 13 37.25 21.68 -24.13
C TYR A 13 35.80 21.17 -24.16
N ALA A 14 35.53 20.09 -24.91
CA ALA A 14 34.23 19.45 -24.91
C ALA A 14 33.88 18.86 -23.53
N GLU A 15 34.85 18.24 -22.85
CA GLU A 15 34.68 17.70 -21.50
C GLU A 15 34.41 18.81 -20.48
N ILE A 16 35.14 19.92 -20.53
CA ILE A 16 34.90 21.09 -19.67
C ILE A 16 33.48 21.63 -19.89
N ALA A 17 33.08 21.82 -21.15
CA ALA A 17 31.72 22.28 -21.48
C ALA A 17 30.65 21.30 -20.97
N MET A 18 30.87 20.00 -21.11
CA MET A 18 29.98 18.96 -20.61
C MET A 18 29.87 18.98 -19.09
N VAL A 19 30.99 19.10 -18.36
CA VAL A 19 30.98 19.19 -16.89
C VAL A 19 30.25 20.44 -16.43
N LEU A 20 30.53 21.60 -17.02
CA LEU A 20 29.82 22.83 -16.70
C LEU A 20 28.32 22.68 -16.92
N LEU A 21 27.92 22.09 -18.06
CA LEU A 21 26.53 21.84 -18.39
C LEU A 21 25.86 20.86 -17.39
N LEU A 22 26.57 19.82 -16.94
CA LEU A 22 26.06 18.83 -15.98
C LEU A 22 25.98 19.37 -14.54
N VAL A 23 26.85 20.31 -14.15
CA VAL A 23 26.91 20.88 -12.80
C VAL A 23 25.92 22.04 -12.62
N ILE A 24 25.45 22.66 -13.71
CA ILE A 24 24.51 23.78 -13.64
C ILE A 24 23.19 23.32 -12.94
N PRO A 25 22.77 24.01 -11.86
CA PRO A 25 21.58 23.63 -11.07
C PRO A 25 20.26 23.92 -11.80
N PHE A 26 20.30 24.54 -12.98
CA PHE A 26 19.11 24.93 -13.74
C PHE A 26 18.38 23.73 -14.38
N ILE A 27 19.08 22.62 -14.61
CA ILE A 27 18.51 21.44 -15.27
C ILE A 27 18.17 20.40 -14.20
N SER A 28 16.88 20.30 -13.85
CA SER A 28 16.40 19.31 -12.89
C SER A 28 16.80 17.87 -13.32
N PRO A 29 17.18 16.99 -12.37
CA PRO A 29 17.41 15.57 -12.64
C PRO A 29 16.26 14.88 -13.37
N LYS A 30 15.02 15.36 -13.19
CA LYS A 30 13.84 14.85 -13.91
C LYS A 30 13.91 15.14 -15.42
N LYS A 31 14.38 16.33 -15.82
CA LYS A 31 14.56 16.69 -17.25
C LYS A 31 15.68 15.88 -17.88
N TRP A 32 16.77 15.71 -17.14
CA TRP A 32 17.85 14.78 -17.52
C TRP A 32 17.35 13.36 -17.66
N GLN A 33 16.49 12.88 -16.76
CA GLN A 33 15.92 11.54 -16.85
C GLN A 33 15.09 11.34 -18.12
N VAL A 34 14.24 12.30 -18.48
CA VAL A 34 13.44 12.21 -19.72
C VAL A 34 14.35 12.21 -20.94
N PHE A 35 15.40 13.04 -20.94
CA PHE A 35 16.41 13.06 -21.99
C PHE A 35 17.16 11.72 -22.06
N PHE A 36 17.78 11.26 -20.97
CA PHE A 36 18.54 10.01 -20.86
C PHE A 36 17.71 8.74 -21.07
N ARG A 37 16.40 8.77 -20.79
CA ARG A 37 15.48 7.64 -21.00
C ARG A 37 14.95 7.58 -22.44
N SER A 38 15.28 8.54 -23.30
CA SER A 38 15.00 8.43 -24.73
C SER A 38 15.68 7.19 -25.30
N ARG A 39 15.00 6.46 -26.20
CA ARG A 39 15.52 5.24 -26.85
C ARG A 39 16.90 5.44 -27.47
N PHE A 40 17.20 6.66 -27.93
CA PHE A 40 18.49 7.07 -28.45
C PHE A 40 19.62 6.98 -27.40
N LEU A 41 19.37 7.43 -26.17
CA LEU A 41 20.36 7.47 -25.10
C LEU A 41 20.53 6.12 -24.40
N GLN A 42 19.53 5.24 -24.42
CA GLN A 42 19.70 3.85 -23.95
C GLN A 42 20.65 3.06 -24.86
N VAL A 43 20.46 3.14 -26.18
CA VAL A 43 21.39 2.54 -27.16
C VAL A 43 22.77 3.19 -27.06
N LEU A 44 22.81 4.52 -26.91
CA LEU A 44 24.07 5.23 -26.69
C LEU A 44 24.73 4.81 -25.38
N SER A 45 24.01 4.54 -24.29
CA SER A 45 24.61 4.18 -22.99
C SER A 45 25.33 2.82 -23.04
N GLN A 46 24.76 1.84 -23.72
CA GLN A 46 25.33 0.50 -23.85
C GLN A 46 26.60 0.55 -24.73
N GLN A 47 26.58 1.34 -25.80
CA GLN A 47 27.73 1.51 -26.69
C GLN A 47 28.76 2.51 -26.12
N ALA A 48 28.31 3.50 -25.34
CA ALA A 48 29.15 4.52 -24.73
C ALA A 48 30.11 3.92 -23.72
N GLN A 49 29.75 2.85 -23.01
CA GLN A 49 30.70 2.19 -22.10
C GLN A 49 31.96 1.72 -22.85
N TRP A 50 31.78 1.11 -24.03
CA TRP A 50 32.90 0.67 -24.87
C TRP A 50 33.68 1.84 -25.47
N TYR A 51 32.99 2.83 -26.04
CA TYR A 51 33.63 4.03 -26.59
C TYR A 51 34.39 4.84 -25.53
N PHE A 52 33.83 4.94 -24.33
CA PHE A 52 34.42 5.65 -23.20
C PHE A 52 35.67 4.92 -22.68
N GLY A 53 35.63 3.58 -22.58
CA GLY A 53 36.82 2.78 -22.26
C GLY A 53 37.93 2.95 -23.30
N PHE A 54 37.57 2.96 -24.59
CA PHE A 54 38.50 3.22 -25.68
C PHE A 54 39.09 4.64 -25.63
N LEU A 55 38.27 5.65 -25.32
CA LEU A 55 38.72 7.03 -25.16
C LEU A 55 39.71 7.17 -23.99
N ILE A 56 39.43 6.53 -22.85
CA ILE A 56 40.37 6.49 -21.71
C ILE A 56 41.69 5.82 -22.11
N LEU A 57 41.63 4.70 -22.84
CA LEU A 57 42.84 4.02 -23.31
C LEU A 57 43.70 4.97 -24.17
N ILE A 58 43.08 5.65 -25.13
CA ILE A 58 43.77 6.62 -25.99
C ILE A 58 44.36 7.77 -25.18
N LEU A 59 43.60 8.38 -24.26
CA LEU A 59 44.09 9.47 -23.41
C LEU A 59 45.25 9.01 -22.52
N THR A 60 45.21 7.76 -22.05
CA THR A 60 46.31 7.16 -21.27
C THR A 60 47.56 7.00 -22.12
N LEU A 61 47.43 6.55 -23.38
CA LEU A 61 48.56 6.46 -24.31
C LEU A 61 49.17 7.83 -24.60
N PHE A 62 48.36 8.87 -24.83
CA PHE A 62 48.86 10.24 -25.01
C PHE A 62 49.51 10.81 -23.75
N LEU A 63 48.98 10.48 -22.57
CA LEU A 63 49.58 10.87 -21.31
C LEU A 63 50.96 10.21 -21.14
N LEU A 64 51.08 8.91 -21.44
CA LEU A 64 52.35 8.19 -21.42
C LEU A 64 53.34 8.75 -22.44
N ASP A 65 52.89 9.12 -23.63
CA ASP A 65 53.72 9.76 -24.65
C ASP A 65 54.23 11.12 -24.18
N ALA A 66 53.36 11.95 -23.58
CA ALA A 66 53.75 13.23 -22.99
C ALA A 66 54.75 13.07 -21.83
N ILE A 67 54.57 12.06 -20.96
CA ILE A 67 55.52 11.74 -19.88
C ILE A 67 56.87 11.30 -20.46
N ARG A 68 56.85 10.43 -21.48
CA ARG A 68 58.07 9.97 -22.15
C ARG A 68 58.80 11.13 -22.80
N GLU A 69 58.08 12.02 -23.48
CA GLU A 69 58.62 13.20 -24.14
C GLU A 69 59.21 14.19 -23.12
N MET A 70 58.52 14.42 -22.00
CA MET A 70 59.01 15.25 -20.89
C MET A 70 60.30 14.69 -20.28
N ARG A 71 60.33 13.38 -19.97
CA ARG A 71 61.55 12.73 -19.43
C ARG A 71 62.71 12.77 -20.42
N LYS A 72 62.44 12.54 -21.71
CA LYS A 72 63.45 12.55 -22.77
C LYS A 72 64.13 13.92 -22.91
N TYR A 73 63.36 15.01 -22.83
CA TYR A 73 63.92 16.36 -22.94
C TYR A 73 64.45 16.89 -21.61
N SER A 74 63.96 16.41 -20.46
CA SER A 74 64.48 16.80 -19.15
C SER A 74 65.86 16.18 -18.83
N ASN A 75 66.10 14.91 -19.19
CA ASN A 75 67.37 14.25 -18.87
C ASN A 75 68.55 14.67 -19.76
N LYS A 76 68.28 15.23 -20.93
CA LYS A 76 69.30 15.65 -21.90
C LYS A 76 69.91 17.02 -21.60
N GLU A 77 69.29 17.81 -20.72
CA GLU A 77 69.80 19.11 -20.25
C GLU A 77 71.12 18.95 -19.47
N ASN A 78 71.40 17.77 -18.91
CA ASN A 78 72.57 17.51 -18.07
C ASN A 78 73.83 16.98 -18.80
N HIS A 79 73.75 16.62 -20.08
CA HIS A 79 74.82 15.88 -20.76
C HIS A 79 75.54 16.61 -21.91
N GLU A 80 75.03 17.74 -22.39
CA GLU A 80 75.65 18.52 -23.49
C GLU A 80 75.85 19.98 -23.09
N HIS A 81 76.80 20.24 -22.18
CA HIS A 81 77.38 21.57 -21.98
C HIS A 81 78.36 21.89 -23.12
N SER A 82 77.87 22.01 -24.35
CA SER A 82 78.68 22.41 -25.51
C SER A 82 77.99 23.50 -26.33
N HIS A 83 78.17 24.75 -25.89
CA HIS A 83 78.43 25.96 -26.69
C HIS A 83 77.43 26.45 -27.77
N HIS A 84 76.15 26.05 -27.76
CA HIS A 84 75.16 26.69 -28.65
C HIS A 84 73.89 27.10 -27.89
N LEU A 85 73.81 28.38 -27.52
CA LEU A 85 72.65 29.03 -26.87
C LEU A 85 71.34 28.77 -27.63
N GLU A 86 71.41 28.67 -28.96
CA GLU A 86 70.27 28.39 -29.84
C GLU A 86 69.75 26.95 -29.66
N GLY A 87 70.63 25.99 -29.33
CA GLY A 87 70.28 24.61 -29.02
C GLY A 87 69.59 24.45 -27.67
N GLU A 88 70.08 25.15 -26.63
CA GLU A 88 69.45 25.20 -25.30
C GLU A 88 68.04 25.85 -25.37
N LEU A 89 67.91 26.93 -26.15
CA LEU A 89 66.62 27.58 -26.38
C LEU A 89 65.65 26.64 -27.11
N GLN A 90 66.10 25.90 -28.12
CA GLN A 90 65.25 24.94 -28.83
C GLN A 90 64.83 23.76 -27.95
N MET A 91 65.72 23.33 -27.05
CA MET A 91 65.49 22.24 -26.09
C MET A 91 64.45 22.62 -25.04
N SER A 92 64.63 23.79 -24.41
CA SER A 92 63.68 24.34 -23.43
C SER A 92 62.28 24.56 -24.03
N MET A 93 62.19 25.06 -25.27
CA MET A 93 60.90 25.17 -25.97
C MET A 93 60.19 23.82 -26.16
N ARG A 94 60.93 22.73 -26.43
CA ARG A 94 60.35 21.38 -26.57
C ARG A 94 59.90 20.83 -25.21
N LEU A 95 60.65 21.11 -24.14
CA LEU A 95 60.26 20.76 -22.77
C LEU A 95 58.96 21.45 -22.35
N PHE A 96 58.82 22.76 -22.55
CA PHE A 96 57.58 23.50 -22.26
C PHE A 96 56.38 22.97 -23.06
N ARG A 97 56.61 22.57 -24.31
CA ARG A 97 55.57 21.95 -25.14
C ARG A 97 55.12 20.61 -24.55
N ALA A 98 56.06 19.76 -24.14
CA ALA A 98 55.76 18.47 -23.51
C ALA A 98 55.04 18.63 -22.16
N GLN A 99 55.46 19.59 -21.32
CA GLN A 99 54.78 19.93 -20.06
C GLN A 99 53.32 20.33 -20.28
N ARG A 100 53.06 21.25 -21.22
CA ARG A 100 51.69 21.67 -21.52
C ARG A 100 50.84 20.53 -22.07
N ASN A 101 51.40 19.68 -22.94
CA ASN A 101 50.70 18.52 -23.49
C ASN A 101 50.39 17.46 -22.42
N PHE A 102 51.28 17.29 -21.44
CA PHE A 102 51.04 16.47 -20.24
C PHE A 102 49.86 16.98 -19.43
N TYR A 103 49.80 18.29 -19.16
CA TYR A 103 48.66 18.87 -18.44
C TYR A 103 47.35 18.69 -19.22
N ILE A 104 47.35 18.97 -20.53
CA ILE A 104 46.14 18.83 -21.37
C ILE A 104 45.62 17.39 -21.35
N SER A 105 46.50 16.39 -21.58
CA SER A 105 46.10 14.98 -21.57
C SER A 105 45.72 14.48 -20.18
N GLY A 106 46.42 14.91 -19.14
CA GLY A 106 46.12 14.55 -17.75
C GLY A 106 44.78 15.11 -17.28
N PHE A 107 44.50 16.39 -17.56
CA PHE A 107 43.21 17.00 -17.25
C PHE A 107 42.07 16.37 -18.05
N ALA A 108 42.30 16.04 -19.33
CA ALA A 108 41.28 15.37 -20.14
C ALA A 108 40.93 14.00 -19.55
N LEU A 109 41.95 13.20 -19.22
CA LEU A 109 41.75 11.89 -18.60
C LEU A 109 40.99 12.01 -17.26
N PHE A 110 41.36 12.98 -16.43
CA PHE A 110 40.69 13.24 -15.16
C PHE A 110 39.22 13.65 -15.36
N LEU A 111 38.95 14.63 -16.22
CA LEU A 111 37.60 15.11 -16.49
C LEU A 111 36.73 14.03 -17.12
N SER A 112 37.29 13.18 -17.98
CA SER A 112 36.62 12.00 -18.50
C SER A 112 36.04 11.15 -17.36
N LEU A 113 36.88 10.77 -16.38
CA LEU A 113 36.45 9.99 -15.22
C LEU A 113 35.38 10.71 -14.39
N VAL A 114 35.52 12.03 -14.20
CA VAL A 114 34.53 12.86 -13.51
C VAL A 114 33.19 12.84 -14.25
N ILE A 115 33.18 13.00 -15.57
CA ILE A 115 31.96 12.96 -16.40
C ILE A 115 31.27 11.61 -16.25
N ARG A 116 31.99 10.50 -16.34
CA ARG A 116 31.41 9.16 -16.12
C ARG A 116 30.75 9.05 -14.75
N ARG A 117 31.42 9.55 -13.70
CA ARG A 117 30.88 9.55 -12.34
C ARG A 117 29.62 10.42 -12.25
N LEU A 118 29.64 11.63 -12.80
CA LEU A 118 28.50 12.55 -12.79
C LEU A 118 27.29 11.98 -13.54
N VAL A 119 27.48 11.47 -14.75
CA VAL A 119 26.40 10.87 -15.55
C VAL A 119 25.76 9.68 -14.82
N THR A 120 26.59 8.83 -14.19
CA THR A 120 26.09 7.70 -13.39
C THR A 120 25.27 8.19 -12.19
N LEU A 121 25.80 9.15 -11.42
CA LEU A 121 25.11 9.69 -10.26
C LEU A 121 23.78 10.37 -10.62
N ILE A 122 23.76 11.18 -11.69
CA ILE A 122 22.54 11.83 -12.18
C ILE A 122 21.51 10.80 -12.61
N SER A 123 21.94 9.74 -13.31
CA SER A 123 21.06 8.66 -13.75
C SER A 123 20.46 7.91 -12.55
N THR A 124 21.27 7.56 -11.55
CA THR A 124 20.81 6.89 -10.33
C THR A 124 19.90 7.80 -9.48
N GLN A 125 20.21 9.09 -9.37
CA GLN A 125 19.36 10.04 -8.66
C GLN A 125 18.00 10.19 -9.34
N ALA A 126 17.98 10.22 -10.67
CA ALA A 126 16.77 10.24 -11.46
C ALA A 126 15.89 8.99 -11.25
N THR A 127 16.48 7.78 -11.27
CA THR A 127 15.72 6.54 -11.01
C THR A 127 15.16 6.53 -9.59
N LEU A 128 15.97 6.89 -8.59
CA LEU A 128 15.54 6.97 -7.19
C LEU A 128 14.42 8.00 -6.98
N MET A 129 14.45 9.14 -7.67
CA MET A 129 13.35 10.13 -7.60
C MET A 129 12.06 9.57 -8.19
N ALA A 130 12.13 8.84 -9.31
CA ALA A 130 10.96 8.22 -9.92
C ALA A 130 10.38 7.09 -9.04
N GLU A 131 11.25 6.26 -8.44
CA GLU A 131 10.86 5.22 -7.50
C GLU A 131 10.23 5.80 -6.24
N ARG A 132 10.80 6.87 -5.67
CA ARG A 132 10.21 7.59 -4.53
C ARG A 132 8.82 8.11 -4.84
N GLU A 133 8.63 8.72 -6.01
CA GLU A 133 7.32 9.24 -6.42
C GLU A 133 6.29 8.11 -6.60
N ALA A 134 6.69 6.98 -7.20
CA ALA A 134 5.85 5.80 -7.33
C ALA A 134 5.49 5.19 -5.95
N ALA A 135 6.47 5.05 -5.06
CA ALA A 135 6.26 4.53 -3.71
C ALA A 135 5.32 5.42 -2.88
N LEU A 136 5.45 6.75 -2.99
CA LEU A 136 4.54 7.69 -2.33
C LEU A 136 3.10 7.54 -2.87
N LYS A 137 2.93 7.44 -4.19
CA LYS A 137 1.60 7.22 -4.79
C LYS A 137 0.99 5.89 -4.37
N GLN A 138 1.80 4.83 -4.27
CA GLN A 138 1.35 3.52 -3.78
C GLN A 138 0.95 3.58 -2.31
N ALA A 139 1.74 4.20 -1.44
CA ALA A 139 1.42 4.36 -0.02
C ALA A 139 0.14 5.19 0.19
N GLN A 140 -0.04 6.27 -0.59
CA GLN A 140 -1.28 7.07 -0.58
C GLN A 140 -2.48 6.24 -1.03
N SER A 141 -2.35 5.49 -2.13
CA SER A 141 -3.42 4.63 -2.65
C SER A 141 -3.81 3.51 -1.68
N ALA A 142 -2.84 2.89 -1.03
CA ALA A 142 -3.06 1.90 0.01
C ALA A 142 -3.79 2.52 1.23
N THR A 143 -3.36 3.72 1.65
CA THR A 143 -3.99 4.45 2.76
C THR A 143 -5.44 4.83 2.44
N THR A 144 -5.72 5.31 1.23
CA THR A 144 -7.09 5.63 0.79
C THR A 144 -7.97 4.39 0.73
N THR A 145 -7.42 3.26 0.27
CA THR A 145 -8.15 1.98 0.22
C THR A 145 -8.45 1.47 1.62
N ALA A 146 -7.46 1.50 2.52
CA ALA A 146 -7.64 1.12 3.92
C ALA A 146 -8.68 2.01 4.63
N ARG A 147 -8.65 3.33 4.41
CA ARG A 147 -9.67 4.24 4.94
C ARG A 147 -11.06 3.94 4.39
N GLY A 148 -11.18 3.64 3.10
CA GLY A 148 -12.44 3.24 2.48
C GLY A 148 -13.01 1.97 3.09
N LEU A 149 -12.18 0.93 3.26
CA LEU A 149 -12.57 -0.33 3.90
C LEU A 149 -12.95 -0.13 5.37
N MET A 150 -12.21 0.68 6.13
CA MET A 150 -12.55 1.00 7.52
C MET A 150 -13.87 1.77 7.63
N ALA A 151 -14.15 2.68 6.71
CA ALA A 151 -15.43 3.42 6.68
C ALA A 151 -16.60 2.51 6.29
N GLN A 152 -16.39 1.59 5.34
CA GLN A 152 -17.38 0.59 4.96
C GLN A 152 -17.66 -0.39 6.10
N GLY A 153 -16.61 -0.86 6.79
CA GLY A 153 -16.72 -1.71 7.98
C GLY A 153 -17.55 -1.05 9.07
N ARG A 154 -17.22 0.19 9.43
CA ARG A 154 -17.99 0.98 10.40
C ARG A 154 -19.47 1.14 10.00
N ARG A 155 -19.73 1.49 8.74
CA ARG A 155 -21.11 1.65 8.26
C ARG A 155 -21.90 0.34 8.26
N SER A 156 -21.22 -0.79 8.05
CA SER A 156 -21.83 -2.12 8.18
C SER A 156 -22.09 -2.47 9.64
N GLU A 157 -21.15 -2.19 10.54
CA GLU A 157 -21.32 -2.38 11.98
C GLU A 157 -22.47 -1.53 12.53
N ASP A 158 -22.54 -0.24 12.17
CA ASP A 158 -23.62 0.67 12.59
C ASP A 158 -24.99 0.17 12.10
N ALA A 159 -25.08 -0.30 10.85
CA ALA A 159 -26.32 -0.85 10.30
C ALA A 159 -26.74 -2.15 11.00
N GLN A 160 -25.77 -3.01 11.30
CA GLN A 160 -26.02 -4.29 11.97
C GLN A 160 -26.39 -4.09 13.43
N ASN A 161 -25.79 -3.11 14.12
CA ASN A 161 -26.10 -2.78 15.50
C ASN A 161 -27.52 -2.19 15.62
N SER A 162 -27.90 -1.29 14.71
CA SER A 162 -29.27 -0.75 14.64
C SER A 162 -30.32 -1.83 14.38
N SER A 163 -30.02 -2.82 13.51
CA SER A 163 -30.92 -3.96 13.28
C SER A 163 -31.04 -4.84 14.52
N ASN A 164 -29.93 -5.09 15.23
CA ASN A 164 -29.93 -5.90 16.45
C ASN A 164 -30.71 -5.23 17.58
N GLU A 165 -30.57 -3.91 17.75
CA GLU A 165 -31.35 -3.14 18.73
C GLU A 165 -32.85 -3.23 18.42
N ALA A 166 -33.26 -3.07 17.15
CA ALA A 166 -34.65 -3.21 16.75
C ALA A 166 -35.20 -4.62 17.01
N HIS A 167 -34.43 -5.68 16.70
CA HIS A 167 -34.84 -7.05 17.00
C HIS A 167 -34.93 -7.32 18.50
N GLN A 168 -34.05 -6.73 19.32
CA GLN A 168 -34.10 -6.88 20.77
C GLN A 168 -35.36 -6.22 21.36
N GLU A 169 -35.78 -5.06 20.83
CA GLU A 169 -37.06 -4.44 21.21
C GLU A 169 -38.28 -5.30 20.82
N GLU A 170 -38.25 -5.95 19.66
CA GLU A 170 -39.32 -6.85 19.25
C GLU A 170 -39.38 -8.11 20.12
N ILE A 171 -38.22 -8.70 20.43
CA ILE A 171 -38.12 -9.87 21.31
C ILE A 171 -38.70 -9.54 22.68
N THR A 172 -38.32 -8.40 23.28
CA THR A 172 -38.84 -8.00 24.60
C THR A 172 -40.35 -7.73 24.60
N LYS A 173 -40.89 -7.16 23.51
CA LYS A 173 -42.35 -6.99 23.35
C LYS A 173 -43.07 -8.33 23.23
N LEU A 174 -42.52 -9.26 22.45
CA LEU A 174 -43.07 -10.60 22.28
C LEU A 174 -43.01 -11.40 23.58
N GLU A 175 -41.91 -11.34 24.32
CA GLU A 175 -41.77 -11.97 25.65
C GLU A 175 -42.82 -11.43 26.63
N ALA A 176 -43.06 -10.11 26.64
CA ALA A 176 -44.10 -9.52 27.47
C ALA A 176 -45.51 -9.99 27.07
N GLN A 177 -45.80 -10.11 25.77
CA GLN A 177 -47.07 -10.64 25.28
C GLN A 177 -47.27 -12.11 25.64
N ILE A 178 -46.21 -12.93 25.52
CA ILE A 178 -46.24 -14.34 25.92
C ILE A 178 -46.54 -14.47 27.41
N SER A 179 -45.88 -13.68 28.26
CA SER A 179 -46.14 -13.68 29.72
C SER A 179 -47.59 -13.29 30.05
N LEU A 180 -48.15 -12.28 29.38
CA LEU A 180 -49.55 -11.90 29.57
C LEU A 180 -50.53 -13.00 29.13
N LEU A 181 -50.26 -13.62 27.98
CA LEU A 181 -51.07 -14.73 27.47
C LEU A 181 -50.97 -15.97 28.36
N GLU A 182 -49.80 -16.25 28.94
CA GLU A 182 -49.62 -17.33 29.91
C GLU A 182 -50.44 -17.10 31.18
N ASP A 183 -50.44 -15.88 31.71
CA ASP A 183 -51.26 -15.50 32.87
C ASP A 183 -52.76 -15.61 32.58
N GLU A 184 -53.20 -15.16 31.39
CA GLU A 184 -54.59 -15.31 30.94
C GLU A 184 -54.98 -16.77 30.77
N LEU A 185 -54.10 -17.59 30.19
CA LEU A 185 -54.32 -19.03 30.04
C LEU A 185 -54.44 -19.71 31.41
N GLU A 186 -53.60 -19.33 32.37
CA GLU A 186 -53.65 -19.88 33.73
C GLU A 186 -54.97 -19.53 34.43
N LYS A 187 -55.42 -18.27 34.31
CA LYS A 187 -56.74 -17.84 34.81
C LYS A 187 -57.88 -18.60 34.13
N ALA A 188 -57.88 -18.67 32.81
CA ALA A 188 -58.89 -19.41 32.06
C ALA A 188 -58.92 -20.91 32.44
N LYS A 189 -57.77 -21.50 32.74
CA LYS A 189 -57.67 -22.88 33.22
C LYS A 189 -58.24 -23.05 34.64
N LYS A 190 -58.01 -22.10 35.53
CA LYS A 190 -58.62 -22.07 36.89
C LYS A 190 -60.13 -21.90 36.79
N ASP A 191 -60.61 -20.98 35.96
CA ASP A 191 -62.04 -20.76 35.74
C ASP A 191 -62.71 -22.00 35.14
N LYS A 192 -62.08 -22.64 34.15
CA LYS A 192 -62.55 -23.92 33.60
C LYS A 192 -62.66 -24.99 34.68
N GLN A 193 -61.66 -25.11 35.56
CA GLN A 193 -61.68 -26.07 36.65
C GLN A 193 -62.82 -25.76 37.64
N ALA A 194 -63.00 -24.49 38.00
CA ALA A 194 -64.10 -24.06 38.87
C ALA A 194 -65.47 -24.37 38.27
N VAL A 195 -65.66 -24.16 36.97
CA VAL A 195 -66.89 -24.53 36.25
C VAL A 195 -67.12 -26.04 36.27
N ILE A 196 -66.07 -26.85 36.08
CA ILE A 196 -66.17 -28.31 36.18
C ILE A 196 -66.60 -28.73 37.59
N ASP A 197 -66.01 -28.15 38.62
CA ASP A 197 -66.32 -28.50 40.01
C ASP A 197 -67.74 -28.02 40.41
N GLN A 198 -68.18 -26.86 39.91
CA GLN A 198 -69.57 -26.40 40.04
C GLN A 198 -70.54 -27.34 39.32
N ALA A 199 -70.23 -27.78 38.10
CA ALA A 199 -71.06 -28.71 37.34
C ALA A 199 -71.23 -30.05 38.08
N LYS A 200 -70.16 -30.58 38.68
CA LYS A 200 -70.24 -31.77 39.55
C LYS A 200 -71.08 -31.53 40.79
N GLY A 201 -70.94 -30.37 41.44
CA GLY A 201 -71.79 -30.01 42.58
C GLY A 201 -73.28 -29.98 42.20
N VAL A 202 -73.61 -29.38 41.06
CA VAL A 202 -74.98 -29.36 40.52
C VAL A 202 -75.47 -30.77 40.20
N GLU A 203 -74.64 -31.62 39.59
CA GLU A 203 -74.96 -33.03 39.32
C GLU A 203 -75.32 -33.79 40.61
N THR A 204 -74.53 -33.63 41.68
CA THR A 204 -74.84 -34.28 42.97
C THR A 204 -76.12 -33.78 43.64
N GLU A 205 -76.41 -32.47 43.58
CA GLU A 205 -77.67 -31.93 44.11
C GLU A 205 -78.86 -32.36 43.24
N TYR A 206 -78.68 -32.46 41.93
CA TYR A 206 -79.69 -32.99 41.01
C TYR A 206 -80.02 -34.46 41.33
N ASP A 207 -79.00 -35.29 41.56
CA ASP A 207 -79.17 -36.69 41.98
C ASP A 207 -79.89 -36.79 43.33
N ARG A 208 -79.51 -35.96 44.31
CA ARG A 208 -80.18 -35.92 45.62
C ARG A 208 -81.64 -35.54 45.49
N LEU A 209 -81.96 -34.50 44.71
CA LEU A 209 -83.33 -34.06 44.47
C LEU A 209 -84.14 -35.13 43.73
N SER A 210 -83.53 -35.83 42.76
CA SER A 210 -84.14 -36.96 42.05
C SER A 210 -84.50 -38.11 43.01
N GLU A 211 -83.61 -38.45 43.95
CA GLU A 211 -83.90 -39.44 44.99
C GLU A 211 -85.00 -38.99 45.95
N GLU A 212 -84.97 -37.74 46.42
CA GLU A 212 -86.03 -37.18 47.27
C GLU A 212 -87.38 -37.20 46.55
N HIS A 213 -87.42 -36.85 45.26
CA HIS A 213 -88.61 -36.90 44.43
C HIS A 213 -89.14 -38.34 44.28
N LYS A 214 -88.25 -39.32 44.06
CA LYS A 214 -88.62 -40.76 44.06
C LYS A 214 -89.21 -41.20 45.40
N LYS A 215 -88.59 -40.80 46.53
CA LYS A 215 -89.08 -41.11 47.89
C LYS A 215 -90.46 -40.49 48.15
N LEU A 216 -90.67 -39.25 47.72
CA LEU A 216 -91.97 -38.57 47.84
C LEU A 216 -93.04 -39.24 46.96
N GLN A 217 -92.74 -39.62 45.73
CA GLN A 217 -93.66 -40.37 44.87
C GLN A 217 -94.05 -41.73 45.47
N LEU A 218 -93.10 -42.45 46.08
CA LEU A 218 -93.39 -43.69 46.80
C LEU A 218 -94.31 -43.47 48.01
N LYS A 219 -94.05 -42.42 48.82
CA LYS A 219 -94.97 -42.05 49.92
C LYS A 219 -96.37 -41.71 49.43
N LEU A 220 -96.49 -41.02 48.30
CA LEU A 220 -97.77 -40.70 47.67
C LEU A 220 -98.52 -41.96 47.19
N LYS A 221 -97.83 -42.96 46.63
CA LYS A 221 -98.43 -44.26 46.31
C LYS A 221 -98.92 -45.01 47.55
N VAL A 222 -98.13 -45.03 48.62
CA VAL A 222 -98.50 -45.68 49.90
C VAL A 222 -99.69 -44.99 50.58
N TYR A 223 -99.80 -43.65 50.49
CA TYR A 223 -100.98 -42.92 50.97
C TYR A 223 -102.21 -43.08 50.04
N GLY A 224 -102.02 -43.45 48.77
CA GLY A 224 -103.11 -43.78 47.83
C GLY A 224 -103.74 -45.16 48.05
N GLU A 225 -103.02 -46.11 48.65
CA GLU A 225 -103.50 -47.50 48.89
C GLU A 225 -104.10 -47.71 50.30
N GLY A 226 -104.10 -46.70 51.17
CA GLY A 226 -104.61 -46.80 52.56
C GLY A 226 -106.06 -46.37 52.78
N SER A 227 -106.84 -46.10 51.73
CA SER A 227 -108.23 -45.61 51.83
C SER A 227 -109.19 -46.40 50.93
N GLY A 228 -109.31 -47.72 51.16
CA GLY A 228 -110.36 -48.53 50.56
C GLY A 228 -110.28 -49.99 51.00
N ASP A 229 -110.92 -50.35 52.10
CA ASP A 229 -112.11 -51.19 52.00
C ASP A 229 -112.84 -51.40 53.34
N LYS A 230 -114.16 -51.17 53.30
CA LYS A 230 -115.16 -51.60 54.27
C LYS A 230 -116.17 -52.45 53.49
N LYS A 231 -116.36 -53.72 53.89
CA LYS A 231 -117.61 -54.54 53.80
C LYS A 231 -118.17 -54.81 52.39
N ASP A 232 -118.80 -55.93 52.03
CA ASP A 232 -119.23 -57.22 52.62
C ASP A 232 -119.50 -58.15 51.39
N ASP A 233 -119.69 -59.46 51.61
CA ASP A 233 -120.02 -60.59 50.67
C ASP A 233 -118.90 -61.33 49.92
#